data_AF-A0A285V267-F1
#
_entry.id   AF-A0A285V267-F1
#
_cell.length_a   1.000
_cell.length_b   1.000
_cell.length_c   1.000
_cell.angle_alpha   90.00
_cell.angle_beta   90.00
_cell.angle_gamma   90.00
#
_symmetry.space_group_name_H-M   'P 1'
#
loop_
_entity.id
_entity.type
_entity.pdbx_description
1 polymer ?
#
loop_
_entity_poly.entity_id
_entity_poly.type
_entity_poly.pdbx_seq_one_letter_code
_entity_poly.pdbx_strand_id
1 'polypeptide(L)'
;MCLSCRISRRQFAWLSIVSIGSGLSKGFAADSSRSISLTGPVCNYFDDAPVKQFVAYDATQEARDVVVSVCDSIGLPANFTIVSVRDRRVNAYATLKDSERLIVYEENFMRSIADANSKNWTGLTILAHEIGHHLCGHTLDTIGSRPPRELEADHFAGFAVSRLGGSLEQAQVVFARLSQRGSITHPPRDERLEAVKAGWNKGTVTGTEERQNIVSHVKHGDNWEPMIVEFVGKNGAWRERSPFAEYDFQERSRNGDSIFLFDSSRNIWVKLDKSKSGGFATGYWATAVSDNVVPEAWIALDPRDWR
;
A
#
# COMPACT_ATOMS: atom_id res chain seq x y z
N MET A 1 -1.85 -12.83 -56.79
CA MET A 1 -1.91 -12.00 -58.02
C MET A 1 -3.38 -11.68 -58.25
N CYS A 2 -3.91 -10.47 -58.44
CA CYS A 2 -3.47 -9.07 -58.51
C CYS A 2 -4.72 -8.26 -58.08
N LEU A 3 -4.64 -7.26 -57.20
CA LEU A 3 -4.29 -5.86 -57.47
C LEU A 3 -5.23 -5.12 -58.47
N SER A 4 -5.91 -4.11 -57.91
CA SER A 4 -5.92 -2.71 -58.39
C SER A 4 -6.95 -2.26 -59.44
N CYS A 5 -7.64 -1.14 -59.17
CA CYS A 5 -7.68 0.09 -60.00
C CYS A 5 -8.57 1.16 -59.31
N ARG A 6 -8.06 2.28 -58.77
CA ARG A 6 -7.65 3.59 -59.37
C ARG A 6 -8.75 4.39 -60.10
N ILE A 7 -9.08 5.57 -59.55
CA ILE A 7 -9.43 6.85 -60.24
C ILE A 7 -8.95 7.99 -59.32
N SER A 8 -7.87 8.76 -59.56
CA SER A 8 -7.61 9.86 -60.53
C SER A 8 -8.31 11.20 -60.19
N ARG A 9 -7.64 12.11 -59.46
CA ARG A 9 -6.94 13.37 -59.90
C ARG A 9 -7.82 14.60 -60.19
N ARG A 10 -7.57 15.70 -59.47
CA ARG A 10 -7.22 17.09 -59.94
C ARG A 10 -7.16 18.03 -58.71
N GLN A 11 -5.97 18.42 -58.25
CA GLN A 11 -5.19 19.62 -58.64
C GLN A 11 -5.73 20.95 -58.07
N PHE A 12 -5.04 21.48 -57.05
CA PHE A 12 -4.64 22.89 -56.98
C PHE A 12 -3.26 22.96 -56.30
N ALA A 13 -2.32 23.62 -56.95
CA ALA A 13 -1.02 24.04 -56.45
C ALA A 13 -1.12 25.55 -56.16
N TRP A 14 -0.45 26.18 -55.19
CA TRP A 14 0.99 26.35 -55.07
C TRP A 14 1.35 27.17 -53.79
N LEU A 15 2.62 27.04 -53.37
CA LEU A 15 3.49 28.02 -52.67
C LEU A 15 3.38 28.27 -51.13
N SER A 16 4.31 27.58 -50.44
CA SER A 16 5.35 28.10 -49.53
C SER A 16 4.99 28.96 -48.32
N ILE A 17 5.29 28.44 -47.12
CA ILE A 17 6.23 29.04 -46.13
C ILE A 17 6.74 27.89 -45.24
N VAL A 18 8.05 27.64 -45.29
CA VAL A 18 8.75 26.85 -44.28
C VAL A 18 8.98 27.79 -43.10
N SER A 19 8.24 27.57 -42.01
CA SER A 19 8.61 28.10 -40.69
C SER A 19 9.23 26.98 -39.89
N ILE A 20 10.54 27.08 -39.68
CA ILE A 20 11.28 26.31 -38.69
C ILE A 20 10.84 26.86 -37.32
N GLY A 21 9.81 26.26 -36.75
CA GLY A 21 9.29 26.55 -35.42
C GLY A 21 9.82 25.55 -34.41
N SER A 22 10.93 25.92 -33.77
CA SER A 22 11.29 25.63 -32.38
C SER A 22 10.42 24.66 -31.56
N GLY A 23 11.06 23.59 -31.10
CA GLY A 23 10.84 22.94 -29.80
C GLY A 23 9.41 22.84 -29.29
N LEU A 24 8.76 21.71 -29.55
CA LEU A 24 7.66 21.23 -28.72
C LEU A 24 8.21 20.91 -27.33
N SER A 25 8.13 21.89 -26.44
CA SER A 25 8.12 21.61 -25.00
C SER A 25 6.92 20.70 -24.75
N LYS A 26 7.18 19.50 -24.21
CA LYS A 26 6.12 18.70 -23.58
C LYS A 26 5.53 19.59 -22.48
N GLY A 27 4.33 20.12 -22.73
CA GLY A 27 3.55 20.75 -21.67
C GLY A 27 3.37 19.72 -20.55
N PHE A 28 3.92 20.00 -19.38
CA PHE A 28 3.53 19.29 -18.17
C PHE A 28 2.03 19.50 -18.01
N ALA A 29 1.25 18.42 -17.99
CA ALA A 29 -0.14 18.49 -17.57
C ALA A 29 -0.17 19.16 -16.19
N ALA A 30 -1.01 20.19 -16.03
CA ALA A 30 -1.18 20.82 -14.73
C ALA A 30 -1.67 19.76 -13.74
N ASP A 31 -0.88 19.55 -12.70
CA ASP A 31 -1.18 18.65 -11.58
C ASP A 31 -2.58 19.00 -11.04
N SER A 32 -3.49 18.03 -11.02
CA SER A 32 -4.83 18.29 -10.53
C SER A 32 -4.74 18.64 -9.03
N SER A 33 -5.40 19.72 -8.62
CA SER A 33 -5.30 20.20 -7.23
C SER A 33 -6.64 20.61 -6.66
N ARG A 34 -6.82 20.37 -5.36
CA ARG A 34 -8.03 20.77 -4.62
C ARG A 34 -7.66 21.38 -3.27
N SER A 35 -8.38 22.41 -2.86
CA SER A 35 -8.23 22.98 -1.52
C SER A 35 -9.01 22.14 -0.51
N ILE A 36 -8.34 21.71 0.55
CA ILE A 36 -8.93 20.95 1.65
C ILE A 36 -8.87 21.80 2.92
N SER A 37 -9.98 21.85 3.65
CA SER A 37 -10.05 22.47 4.97
C SER A 37 -10.51 21.45 6.01
N LEU A 38 -9.73 21.31 7.09
CA LEU A 38 -9.97 20.35 8.16
C LEU A 38 -10.70 21.01 9.33
N THR A 39 -11.63 20.26 9.92
CA THR A 39 -12.39 20.65 11.11
C THR A 39 -11.91 19.85 12.30
N GLY A 40 -10.93 20.39 13.05
CA GLY A 40 -10.43 19.76 14.28
C GLY A 40 -8.90 19.71 14.35
N PRO A 41 -8.36 19.26 15.49
CA PRO A 41 -6.94 18.96 15.61
C PRO A 41 -6.57 17.78 14.71
N VAL A 42 -5.34 17.80 14.20
CA VAL A 42 -4.76 16.74 13.39
C VAL A 42 -3.57 16.20 14.16
N CYS A 43 -3.53 14.88 14.35
CA CYS A 43 -2.38 14.21 14.93
C CYS A 43 -1.21 14.35 13.95
N ASN A 44 -0.06 14.76 14.46
CA ASN A 44 1.19 14.71 13.73
C ASN A 44 2.25 14.18 14.68
N TYR A 45 3.05 13.24 14.19
CA TYR A 45 4.08 12.51 14.91
C TYR A 45 4.87 13.26 16.00
N PHE A 46 5.26 14.51 15.77
CA PHE A 46 6.08 15.28 16.73
C PHE A 46 5.26 16.14 17.69
N ASP A 47 4.15 16.70 17.21
CA ASP A 47 3.23 17.59 17.92
C ASP A 47 1.99 17.81 17.04
N ASP A 48 0.82 18.02 17.64
CA ASP A 48 -0.42 18.36 16.93
C ASP A 48 -0.21 19.60 16.04
N ALA A 49 -0.21 19.42 14.72
CA ALA A 49 0.02 20.50 13.78
C ALA A 49 -1.31 21.24 13.49
N PRO A 50 -1.34 22.58 13.47
CA PRO A 50 -2.57 23.35 13.24
C PRO A 50 -2.91 23.45 11.75
N VAL A 51 -2.64 22.41 10.95
CA VAL A 51 -2.90 22.46 9.50
C VAL A 51 -4.42 22.42 9.28
N LYS A 52 -5.03 23.59 9.26
CA LYS A 52 -6.47 23.76 9.06
C LYS A 52 -6.86 23.83 7.59
N GLN A 53 -5.92 24.21 6.72
CA GLN A 53 -6.15 24.33 5.29
C GLN A 53 -4.88 24.05 4.50
N PHE A 54 -5.01 23.31 3.40
CA PHE A 54 -3.91 23.01 2.49
C PHE A 54 -4.42 22.82 1.06
N VAL A 55 -3.52 22.94 0.10
CA VAL A 55 -3.76 22.55 -1.30
C VAL A 55 -3.21 21.14 -1.47
N ALA A 56 -4.11 20.23 -1.79
CA ALA A 56 -3.82 18.83 -2.06
C ALA A 56 -3.57 18.63 -3.56
N TYR A 57 -2.58 17.83 -3.89
CA TYR A 57 -2.29 17.34 -5.24
C TYR A 57 -2.37 15.81 -5.26
N ASP A 58 -2.43 15.23 -6.46
CA ASP A 58 -2.43 13.79 -6.63
C ASP A 58 -1.13 13.16 -6.08
N ALA A 59 -1.28 12.00 -5.43
CA ALA A 59 -0.13 11.22 -4.99
C ALA A 59 0.54 10.51 -6.17
N THR A 60 1.86 10.50 -6.17
CA THR A 60 2.66 9.75 -7.15
C THR A 60 2.49 8.24 -6.97
N GLN A 61 2.88 7.45 -7.97
CA GLN A 61 2.79 5.99 -7.85
C GLN A 61 3.70 5.46 -6.73
N GLU A 62 4.89 6.03 -6.58
CA GLU A 62 5.84 5.67 -5.55
C GLU A 62 5.26 5.90 -4.14
N ALA A 63 4.56 7.02 -3.94
CA ALA A 63 3.89 7.30 -2.67
C ALA A 63 2.79 6.26 -2.36
N ARG A 64 2.02 5.86 -3.38
CA ARG A 64 1.00 4.82 -3.25
C ARG A 64 1.62 3.48 -2.90
N ASP A 65 2.71 3.10 -3.56
CA ASP A 65 3.40 1.83 -3.31
C ASP A 65 3.96 1.75 -1.88
N VAL A 66 4.46 2.87 -1.34
CA VAL A 66 4.90 2.94 0.06
C VAL A 66 3.72 2.76 1.02
N VAL A 67 2.60 3.46 0.82
CA VAL A 67 1.41 3.29 1.69
C VAL A 67 0.86 1.87 1.61
N VAL A 68 0.80 1.31 0.40
CA VAL A 68 0.42 -0.09 0.16
C VAL A 68 1.33 -1.00 0.97
N SER A 69 2.66 -0.84 0.89
CA SER A 69 3.62 -1.68 1.64
C SER A 69 3.37 -1.71 3.16
N VAL A 70 2.99 -0.58 3.74
CA VAL A 70 2.71 -0.52 5.19
C VAL A 70 1.42 -1.28 5.51
N CYS A 71 0.36 -1.10 4.74
CA CYS A 71 -0.92 -1.79 4.96
C CYS A 71 -0.79 -3.30 4.71
N ASP A 72 0.03 -3.64 3.72
CA ASP A 72 0.45 -4.97 3.34
C ASP A 72 1.09 -5.74 4.51
N SER A 73 1.81 -5.06 5.40
CA SER A 73 2.48 -5.68 6.55
C SER A 73 1.53 -6.47 7.47
N ILE A 74 0.26 -6.05 7.53
CA ILE A 74 -0.83 -6.69 8.29
C ILE A 74 -1.87 -7.36 7.41
N GLY A 75 -1.67 -7.39 6.09
CA GLY A 75 -2.67 -7.91 5.17
C GLY A 75 -3.98 -7.11 5.22
N LEU A 76 -3.93 -5.78 5.24
CA LEU A 76 -5.10 -4.94 4.88
C LEU A 76 -4.86 -4.13 3.58
N PRO A 77 -5.87 -3.96 2.71
CA PRO A 77 -5.74 -3.09 1.54
C PRO A 77 -5.61 -1.63 1.98
N ALA A 78 -4.89 -0.82 1.20
CA ALA A 78 -4.74 0.62 1.43
C ALA A 78 -6.03 1.38 1.05
N ASN A 79 -7.03 1.34 1.93
CA ASN A 79 -8.33 2.02 1.77
C ASN A 79 -8.25 3.49 2.23
N PHE A 80 -7.38 4.26 1.57
CA PHE A 80 -7.10 5.67 1.84
C PHE A 80 -7.02 6.46 0.54
N THR A 81 -7.51 7.70 0.55
CA THR A 81 -7.11 8.67 -0.47
C THR A 81 -5.78 9.28 -0.06
N ILE A 82 -4.78 9.12 -0.91
CA ILE A 82 -3.42 9.59 -0.65
C ILE A 82 -3.22 10.89 -1.44
N VAL A 83 -2.82 11.95 -0.74
CA VAL A 83 -2.63 13.28 -1.34
C VAL A 83 -1.30 13.89 -0.91
N SER A 84 -0.65 14.59 -1.83
CA SER A 84 0.57 15.32 -1.55
C SER A 84 0.27 16.79 -1.23
N VAL A 85 1.12 17.41 -0.42
CA VAL A 85 1.12 18.84 -0.13
C VAL A 85 2.50 19.44 -0.37
N ARG A 86 2.52 20.75 -0.66
CA ARG A 86 3.74 21.54 -0.84
C ARG A 86 4.00 22.43 0.36
N ASP A 87 3.97 21.85 1.56
CA ASP A 87 4.24 22.54 2.83
C ASP A 87 5.32 21.79 3.61
N ARG A 88 6.52 22.38 3.67
CA ARG A 88 7.70 21.78 4.33
C ARG A 88 7.57 21.64 5.85
N ARG A 89 6.51 22.15 6.46
CA ARG A 89 6.20 21.95 7.88
C ARG A 89 5.48 20.62 8.12
N VAL A 90 4.99 19.99 7.07
CA VAL A 90 4.29 18.69 7.10
C VAL A 90 5.29 17.59 6.79
N ASN A 91 5.22 16.48 7.52
CA ASN A 91 5.83 15.22 7.10
C ASN A 91 4.74 14.33 6.49
N ALA A 92 3.99 13.64 7.35
CA ALA A 92 2.75 12.97 7.01
C ALA A 92 1.75 13.12 8.16
N TYR A 93 0.46 13.00 7.87
CA TYR A 93 -0.58 12.82 8.89
C TYR A 93 -1.81 12.10 8.33
N ALA A 94 -2.52 11.40 9.21
CA ALA A 94 -3.80 10.76 8.92
C ALA A 94 -4.99 11.63 9.37
N THR A 95 -5.99 11.80 8.52
CA THR A 95 -7.16 12.63 8.85
C THR A 95 -8.43 12.17 8.12
N LEU A 96 -9.58 12.64 8.59
CA LEU A 96 -10.88 12.38 7.97
C LEU A 96 -11.44 13.71 7.43
N LYS A 97 -11.83 13.73 6.15
CA LYS A 97 -12.52 14.86 5.54
C LYS A 97 -13.82 14.39 4.90
N ASP A 98 -14.96 14.82 5.43
CA ASP A 98 -16.29 14.49 4.88
C ASP A 98 -16.49 12.96 4.69
N SER A 99 -16.03 12.16 5.66
CA SER A 99 -15.97 10.68 5.65
C SER A 99 -14.91 10.05 4.73
N GLU A 100 -14.13 10.84 4.00
CA GLU A 100 -12.96 10.38 3.24
C GLU A 100 -11.75 10.24 4.18
N ARG A 101 -11.12 9.06 4.20
CA ARG A 101 -9.87 8.82 4.96
C ARG A 101 -8.68 9.28 4.12
N LEU A 102 -7.94 10.27 4.63
CA LEU A 102 -6.84 10.92 3.93
C LEU A 102 -5.50 10.59 4.59
N ILE A 103 -4.55 10.11 3.79
CA ILE A 103 -3.12 10.20 4.12
C ILE A 103 -2.56 11.42 3.39
N VAL A 104 -2.16 12.43 4.15
CA VAL A 104 -1.57 13.66 3.63
C VAL A 104 -0.08 13.64 3.88
N TYR A 105 0.73 13.96 2.88
CA TYR A 105 2.19 13.91 3.01
C TYR A 105 2.90 15.03 2.25
N GLU A 106 4.11 15.40 2.67
CA GLU A 106 4.98 16.31 1.91
C GLU A 106 5.85 15.53 0.91
N GLU A 107 5.92 16.07 -0.31
CA GLU A 107 6.49 15.36 -1.45
C GLU A 107 7.96 14.94 -1.30
N ASN A 108 8.82 15.78 -0.74
CA ASN A 108 10.22 15.43 -0.51
C ASN A 108 10.38 14.41 0.62
N PHE A 109 9.55 14.51 1.65
CA PHE A 109 9.47 13.51 2.72
C PHE A 109 9.15 12.13 2.13
N MET A 110 8.11 12.00 1.31
CA MET A 110 7.73 10.71 0.71
C MET A 110 8.78 10.18 -0.27
N ARG A 111 9.39 11.04 -1.09
CA ARG A 111 10.50 10.63 -1.96
C ARG A 111 11.67 10.05 -1.19
N SER A 112 11.98 10.61 -0.01
CA SER A 112 13.04 10.06 0.84
C SER A 112 12.73 8.65 1.36
N ILE A 113 11.44 8.32 1.56
CA ILE A 113 11.00 6.98 1.97
C ILE A 113 11.06 6.01 0.79
N ALA A 114 10.60 6.45 -0.39
CA ALA A 114 10.55 5.64 -1.60
C ALA A 114 11.94 5.35 -2.22
N ASP A 115 12.99 6.07 -1.81
CA ASP A 115 14.34 5.82 -2.31
C ASP A 115 14.90 4.47 -1.85
N ALA A 116 14.92 3.53 -2.80
CA ALA A 116 15.41 2.18 -2.59
C ALA A 116 16.90 2.10 -2.20
N ASN A 117 17.70 3.13 -2.49
CA ASN A 117 19.14 3.14 -2.20
C ASN A 117 19.47 3.47 -0.74
N SER A 118 18.56 4.20 -0.06
CA SER A 118 18.81 4.69 1.30
C SER A 118 17.80 4.20 2.33
N LYS A 119 16.63 3.67 1.90
CA LYS A 119 15.50 3.22 2.75
C LYS A 119 15.39 4.07 4.02
N ASN A 120 14.77 5.25 3.91
CA ASN A 120 14.57 6.14 5.05
C ASN A 120 13.59 5.53 6.08
N TRP A 121 14.12 4.69 6.97
CA TRP A 121 13.35 4.03 8.03
C TRP A 121 12.72 5.03 9.00
N THR A 122 13.36 6.19 9.22
CA THR A 122 12.76 7.27 10.03
C THR A 122 11.44 7.74 9.42
N GLY A 123 11.43 8.03 8.12
CA GLY A 123 10.22 8.45 7.42
C GLY A 123 9.18 7.34 7.33
N LEU A 124 9.61 6.10 7.12
CA LEU A 124 8.70 4.94 7.09
C LEU A 124 8.03 4.72 8.45
N THR A 125 8.76 4.83 9.56
CA THR A 125 8.19 4.72 10.91
C THR A 125 7.15 5.80 11.17
N ILE A 126 7.42 7.05 10.77
CA ILE A 126 6.45 8.16 10.88
C ILE A 126 5.19 7.83 10.07
N LEU A 127 5.34 7.44 8.80
CA LEU A 127 4.20 7.11 7.96
C LEU A 127 3.39 5.92 8.51
N ALA A 128 4.07 4.90 9.01
CA ALA A 128 3.42 3.74 9.60
C ALA A 128 2.64 4.11 10.87
N HIS A 129 3.17 4.99 11.70
CA HIS A 129 2.46 5.54 12.86
C HIS A 129 1.17 6.25 12.42
N GLU A 130 1.21 7.11 11.40
CA GLU A 130 0.02 7.80 10.89
C GLU A 130 -1.03 6.81 10.33
N ILE A 131 -0.60 5.79 9.58
CA ILE A 131 -1.50 4.72 9.12
C ILE A 131 -2.08 3.95 10.32
N GLY A 132 -1.30 3.74 11.37
CA GLY A 132 -1.75 3.14 12.63
C GLY A 132 -2.93 3.89 13.25
N HIS A 133 -2.89 5.23 13.28
CA HIS A 133 -4.03 6.04 13.73
C HIS A 133 -5.31 5.78 12.93
N HIS A 134 -5.18 5.61 11.63
CA HIS A 134 -6.32 5.28 10.79
C HIS A 134 -6.86 3.88 11.05
N LEU A 135 -5.99 2.89 11.25
CA LEU A 135 -6.37 1.48 11.43
C LEU A 135 -6.97 1.22 12.82
N CYS A 136 -6.48 1.89 13.86
CA CYS A 136 -7.05 1.83 15.21
C CYS A 136 -8.28 2.74 15.39
N GLY A 137 -8.73 3.45 14.35
CA GLY A 137 -9.92 4.30 14.42
C GLY A 137 -9.73 5.62 15.18
N HIS A 138 -8.50 6.05 15.44
CA HIS A 138 -8.18 7.30 16.17
C HIS A 138 -8.61 8.57 15.44
N THR A 139 -8.88 8.45 14.14
CA THR A 139 -9.28 9.53 13.24
C THR A 139 -10.80 9.69 13.10
N LEU A 140 -11.58 8.85 13.79
CA LEU A 140 -13.05 8.85 13.70
C LEU A 140 -13.71 9.94 14.56
N ASP A 141 -12.97 10.51 15.51
CA ASP A 141 -13.42 11.63 16.33
C ASP A 141 -12.43 12.80 16.28
N THR A 142 -12.81 13.93 16.89
CA THR A 142 -12.00 15.16 16.90
C THR A 142 -11.13 15.31 18.15
N ILE A 143 -10.87 14.22 18.87
CA ILE A 143 -10.16 14.26 20.16
C ILE A 143 -8.65 14.46 19.96
N GLY A 144 -8.12 14.05 18.80
CA GLY A 144 -6.70 14.11 18.46
C GLY A 144 -5.87 13.14 19.30
N SER A 145 -4.60 13.49 19.53
CA SER A 145 -3.64 12.65 20.22
C SER A 145 -4.01 12.43 21.69
N ARG A 146 -3.91 11.18 22.13
CA ARG A 146 -4.08 10.76 23.53
C ARG A 146 -3.04 9.70 23.84
N PRO A 147 -2.50 9.64 25.08
CA PRO A 147 -1.42 8.72 25.39
C PRO A 147 -1.66 7.26 24.95
N PRO A 148 -2.84 6.64 25.15
CA PRO A 148 -3.09 5.29 24.66
C PRO A 148 -3.09 5.17 23.13
N ARG A 149 -3.67 6.16 22.43
CA ARG A 149 -3.76 6.18 20.95
C ARG A 149 -2.39 6.28 20.30
N GLU A 150 -1.57 7.13 20.90
CA GLU A 150 -0.17 7.27 20.55
C GLU A 150 0.53 5.91 20.68
N LEU A 151 0.44 5.25 21.86
CA LEU A 151 1.09 3.95 22.14
C LEU A 151 0.66 2.85 21.17
N GLU A 152 -0.62 2.79 20.82
CA GLU A 152 -1.15 1.87 19.81
C GLU A 152 -0.56 2.13 18.40
N ALA A 153 -0.46 3.41 18.00
CA ALA A 153 0.13 3.79 16.71
C ALA A 153 1.63 3.46 16.62
N ASP A 154 2.41 3.66 17.69
CA ASP A 154 3.82 3.25 17.72
C ASP A 154 4.00 1.75 17.69
N HIS A 155 3.18 1.02 18.45
CA HIS A 155 3.21 -0.43 18.42
C HIS A 155 2.95 -0.93 16.98
N PHE A 156 1.97 -0.34 16.28
CA PHE A 156 1.76 -0.66 14.87
C PHE A 156 2.96 -0.27 13.99
N ALA A 157 3.57 0.90 14.20
CA ALA A 157 4.74 1.34 13.44
C ALA A 157 5.92 0.35 13.59
N GLY A 158 6.20 -0.10 14.81
CA GLY A 158 7.24 -1.09 15.07
C GLY A 158 6.94 -2.43 14.39
N PHE A 159 5.69 -2.89 14.46
CA PHE A 159 5.24 -4.08 13.75
C PHE A 159 5.48 -3.97 12.24
N ALA A 160 5.04 -2.87 11.62
CA ALA A 160 5.22 -2.65 10.19
C ALA A 160 6.70 -2.64 9.80
N VAL A 161 7.55 -1.93 10.54
CA VAL A 161 9.00 -1.87 10.28
C VAL A 161 9.63 -3.27 10.33
N SER A 162 9.30 -4.10 11.32
CA SER A 162 9.82 -5.48 11.40
C SER A 162 9.40 -6.35 10.21
N ARG A 163 8.13 -6.26 9.79
CA ARG A 163 7.59 -7.01 8.64
C ARG A 163 8.22 -6.58 7.31
N LEU A 164 8.59 -5.31 7.20
CA LEU A 164 9.27 -4.72 6.05
C LEU A 164 10.80 -4.96 6.06
N GLY A 165 11.32 -5.65 7.09
CA GLY A 165 12.72 -6.06 7.19
C GLY A 165 13.65 -5.02 7.84
N GLY A 166 13.10 -4.02 8.53
CA GLY A 166 13.89 -3.04 9.28
C GLY A 166 14.31 -3.57 10.66
N SER A 167 15.48 -3.13 11.13
CA SER A 167 15.98 -3.47 12.47
C SER A 167 15.22 -2.73 13.58
N LEU A 168 15.35 -3.20 14.83
CA LEU A 168 14.77 -2.51 15.98
C LEU A 168 15.34 -1.10 16.13
N GLU A 169 16.66 -0.95 15.91
CA GLU A 169 17.31 0.35 15.96
C GLU A 169 16.70 1.30 14.93
N GLN A 170 16.49 0.83 13.70
CA GLN A 170 15.84 1.60 12.63
C GLN A 170 14.40 2.00 12.99
N ALA A 171 13.63 1.12 13.65
CA ALA A 171 12.31 1.45 14.16
C ALA A 171 12.35 2.55 15.25
N GLN A 172 13.42 2.60 16.04
CA GLN A 172 13.55 3.49 17.21
C GLN A 172 14.23 4.83 16.92
N VAL A 173 14.95 5.00 15.80
CA VAL A 173 15.74 6.22 15.49
C VAL A 173 14.93 7.52 15.63
N VAL A 174 13.68 7.53 15.15
CA VAL A 174 12.83 8.73 15.14
C VAL A 174 12.50 9.26 16.54
N PHE A 175 12.47 8.37 17.55
CA PHE A 175 12.05 8.70 18.91
C PHE A 175 13.08 9.52 19.69
N ALA A 176 14.34 9.56 19.23
CA ALA A 176 15.39 10.36 19.85
C ALA A 176 15.04 11.85 19.95
N ARG A 177 14.13 12.33 19.09
CA ARG A 177 13.67 13.73 19.02
C ARG A 177 12.50 14.06 19.95
N LEU A 178 11.83 13.06 20.55
CA LEU A 178 10.63 13.28 21.37
C LEU A 178 10.95 13.75 22.81
N SER A 179 10.00 14.36 23.52
CA SER A 179 10.18 14.78 24.91
C SER A 179 10.44 13.60 25.87
N GLN A 180 11.43 13.72 26.75
CA GLN A 180 11.66 12.74 27.82
C GLN A 180 10.52 12.70 28.85
N ARG A 181 9.81 13.82 29.06
CA ARG A 181 8.78 13.94 30.11
C ARG A 181 7.37 13.66 29.61
N GLY A 182 7.14 13.69 28.30
CA GLY A 182 5.79 13.64 27.72
C GLY A 182 4.97 14.90 27.99
N SER A 183 3.67 14.81 27.76
CA SER A 183 2.64 15.83 27.96
C SER A 183 1.27 15.18 28.26
N ILE A 184 0.21 15.99 28.34
CA ILE A 184 -1.16 15.48 28.53
C ILE A 184 -1.62 14.65 27.31
N THR A 185 -1.18 14.99 26.10
CA THR A 185 -1.61 14.35 24.86
C THR A 185 -0.61 13.32 24.34
N HIS A 186 0.67 13.45 24.70
CA HIS A 186 1.75 12.61 24.18
C HIS A 186 2.52 11.92 25.33
N PRO A 187 2.73 10.59 25.29
CA PRO A 187 3.50 9.88 26.32
C PRO A 187 4.98 10.31 26.38
N PRO A 188 5.66 10.06 27.51
CA PRO A 188 7.12 10.13 27.61
C PRO A 188 7.82 9.27 26.55
N ARG A 189 9.00 9.71 26.09
CA ARG A 189 9.82 9.01 25.10
C ARG A 189 10.05 7.53 25.41
N ASP A 190 10.31 7.18 26.67
CA ASP A 190 10.64 5.81 27.05
C ASP A 190 9.44 4.86 26.86
N GLU A 191 8.22 5.33 27.14
CA GLU A 191 6.99 4.55 26.89
C GLU A 191 6.76 4.35 25.39
N ARG A 192 7.02 5.39 24.59
CA ARG A 192 6.94 5.33 23.12
C ARG A 192 7.92 4.30 22.55
N LEU A 193 9.17 4.32 23.03
CA LEU A 193 10.23 3.38 22.65
C LEU A 193 9.90 1.93 22.97
N GLU A 194 9.33 1.65 24.15
CA GLU A 194 8.91 0.30 24.52
C GLU A 194 7.68 -0.17 23.72
N ALA A 195 6.74 0.72 23.41
CA ALA A 195 5.61 0.40 22.53
C ALA A 195 6.07 -0.01 21.13
N VAL A 196 6.98 0.76 20.51
CA VAL A 196 7.56 0.43 19.19
C VAL A 196 8.30 -0.92 19.23
N LYS A 197 9.06 -1.16 20.30
CA LYS A 197 9.81 -2.41 20.48
C LYS A 197 8.90 -3.61 20.64
N ALA A 198 7.82 -3.48 21.43
CA ALA A 198 6.80 -4.51 21.57
C ALA A 198 6.15 -4.85 20.22
N GLY A 199 5.82 -3.81 19.44
CA GLY A 199 5.32 -3.95 18.07
C GLY A 199 6.29 -4.69 17.15
N TRP A 200 7.56 -4.26 17.15
CA TRP A 200 8.63 -4.86 16.34
C TRP A 200 8.85 -6.33 16.68
N ASN A 201 8.86 -6.68 17.97
CA ASN A 201 8.95 -8.08 18.41
C ASN A 201 7.77 -8.91 17.91
N LYS A 202 6.56 -8.34 17.88
CA LYS A 202 5.35 -9.02 17.40
C LYS A 202 5.37 -9.27 15.88
N GLY A 203 5.87 -8.32 15.09
CA GLY A 203 5.94 -8.47 13.63
C GLY A 203 7.14 -9.28 13.14
N THR A 204 8.12 -9.52 14.00
CA THR A 204 9.20 -10.47 13.74
C THR A 204 8.63 -11.89 13.64
N VAL A 205 8.57 -12.42 12.41
CA VAL A 205 8.16 -13.81 12.18
C VAL A 205 9.29 -14.73 12.65
N THR A 206 9.11 -15.38 13.80
CA THR A 206 10.03 -16.41 14.31
C THR A 206 9.69 -17.83 13.80
N GLY A 207 9.04 -17.94 12.63
CA GLY A 207 8.54 -19.23 12.11
C GLY A 207 9.06 -19.57 10.72
N THR A 208 9.24 -20.86 10.44
CA THR A 208 9.53 -21.45 9.12
C THR A 208 8.34 -21.37 8.14
N GLU A 209 7.38 -20.47 8.40
CA GLU A 209 6.09 -20.39 7.70
C GLU A 209 6.04 -19.11 6.88
N GLU A 210 5.81 -19.23 5.57
CA GLU A 210 5.54 -18.11 4.68
C GLU A 210 4.03 -17.80 4.73
N ARG A 211 3.67 -16.52 4.73
CA ARG A 211 2.26 -16.09 4.74
C ARG A 211 2.00 -15.09 3.63
N GLN A 212 0.92 -15.29 2.88
CA GLN A 212 0.45 -14.40 1.82
C GLN A 212 -1.03 -14.13 2.02
N ASN A 213 -1.43 -12.86 2.01
CA ASN A 213 -2.84 -12.51 2.00
C ASN A 213 -3.26 -12.16 0.58
N ILE A 214 -4.47 -12.55 0.17
CA ILE A 214 -5.08 -12.12 -1.09
C ILE A 214 -6.48 -11.59 -0.82
N VAL A 215 -6.95 -10.67 -1.67
CA VAL A 215 -8.39 -10.44 -1.79
C VAL A 215 -8.95 -11.50 -2.73
N SER A 216 -10.00 -12.17 -2.31
CA SER A 216 -10.70 -13.21 -3.07
C SER A 216 -12.20 -13.09 -2.84
N HIS A 217 -13.00 -13.81 -3.62
CA HIS A 217 -14.43 -13.98 -3.38
C HIS A 217 -14.66 -15.37 -2.82
N VAL A 218 -15.24 -15.45 -1.62
CA VAL A 218 -15.59 -16.74 -1.00
C VAL A 218 -17.11 -16.85 -0.93
N LYS A 219 -17.60 -18.05 -1.19
CA LYS A 219 -19.02 -18.34 -1.19
C LYS A 219 -19.54 -18.44 0.26
N HIS A 220 -20.55 -17.65 0.58
CA HIS A 220 -21.25 -17.67 1.86
C HIS A 220 -22.75 -17.77 1.59
N GLY A 221 -23.34 -18.92 1.91
CA GLY A 221 -24.70 -19.26 1.46
C GLY A 221 -24.78 -19.32 -0.07
N ASP A 222 -25.69 -18.54 -0.66
CA ASP A 222 -25.85 -18.41 -2.12
C ASP A 222 -25.08 -17.22 -2.73
N ASN A 223 -24.42 -16.40 -1.90
CA ASN A 223 -23.72 -15.19 -2.32
C ASN A 223 -22.21 -15.39 -2.38
N TRP A 224 -21.55 -14.56 -3.20
CA TRP A 224 -20.09 -14.43 -3.22
C TRP A 224 -19.71 -13.12 -2.55
N GLU A 225 -18.92 -13.19 -1.49
CA GLU A 225 -18.50 -12.02 -0.71
C GLU A 225 -17.00 -11.78 -0.89
N PRO A 226 -16.57 -10.54 -1.16
CA PRO A 226 -15.15 -10.21 -1.20
C PRO A 226 -14.57 -10.30 0.22
N MET A 227 -13.49 -11.05 0.38
CA MET A 227 -12.81 -11.20 1.65
C MET A 227 -11.32 -11.39 1.51
N ILE A 228 -10.65 -11.16 2.63
CA ILE A 228 -9.23 -11.43 2.77
C ILE A 228 -9.08 -12.91 3.09
N VAL A 229 -8.25 -13.58 2.31
CA VAL A 229 -7.92 -14.98 2.48
C VAL A 229 -6.43 -15.11 2.76
N GLU A 230 -6.09 -15.86 3.80
CA GLU A 230 -4.69 -16.09 4.20
C GLU A 230 -4.20 -17.40 3.61
N PHE A 231 -3.06 -17.37 2.91
CA PHE A 231 -2.29 -18.53 2.48
C PHE A 231 -1.10 -18.70 3.41
N VAL A 232 -1.00 -19.84 4.08
CA VAL A 232 0.11 -20.19 4.97
C VAL A 232 0.89 -21.36 4.37
N GLY A 233 2.16 -21.14 4.06
CA GLY A 233 3.07 -22.08 3.43
C GLY A 233 4.16 -22.59 4.37
N LYS A 234 4.42 -23.89 4.37
CA LYS A 234 5.51 -24.53 5.12
C LYS A 234 6.03 -25.73 4.35
N ASN A 235 7.33 -25.71 4.03
CA ASN A 235 8.01 -26.82 3.33
C ASN A 235 7.28 -27.30 2.05
N GLY A 236 6.76 -26.35 1.25
CA GLY A 236 6.05 -26.63 0.00
C GLY A 236 4.56 -26.99 0.15
N ALA A 237 4.08 -27.28 1.37
CA ALA A 237 2.67 -27.44 1.65
C ALA A 237 2.05 -26.06 1.97
N TRP A 238 0.90 -25.77 1.37
CA TRP A 238 0.21 -24.50 1.54
C TRP A 238 -1.24 -24.73 1.97
N ARG A 239 -1.73 -23.86 2.84
CA ARG A 239 -3.13 -23.85 3.26
C ARG A 239 -3.73 -22.48 3.07
N GLU A 240 -4.81 -22.43 2.30
CA GLU A 240 -5.74 -21.32 2.23
C GLU A 240 -6.66 -21.36 3.45
N ARG A 241 -6.84 -20.23 4.12
CA ARG A 241 -7.72 -20.06 5.27
C ARG A 241 -8.64 -18.87 5.06
N SER A 242 -9.93 -19.12 5.17
CA SER A 242 -10.99 -18.12 5.27
C SER A 242 -11.92 -18.47 6.43
N PRO A 243 -12.80 -17.56 6.89
CA PRO A 243 -13.77 -17.87 7.93
C PRO A 243 -14.74 -19.01 7.59
N PHE A 244 -14.91 -19.34 6.30
CA PHE A 244 -15.94 -20.27 5.82
C PHE A 244 -15.37 -21.55 5.19
N ALA A 245 -14.11 -21.54 4.77
CA ALA A 245 -13.48 -22.66 4.09
C ALA A 245 -11.97 -22.67 4.28
N GLU A 246 -11.40 -23.87 4.31
CA GLU A 246 -9.97 -24.11 4.22
C GLU A 246 -9.68 -25.05 3.06
N TYR A 247 -8.58 -24.78 2.35
CA TYR A 247 -8.15 -25.62 1.22
C TYR A 247 -6.65 -25.85 1.26
N ASP A 248 -6.25 -27.07 0.88
CA ASP A 248 -4.85 -27.47 0.84
C ASP A 248 -4.32 -27.39 -0.59
N PHE A 249 -3.10 -26.89 -0.71
CA PHE A 249 -2.37 -26.76 -1.96
C PHE A 249 -0.96 -27.32 -1.81
N GLN A 250 -0.43 -27.80 -2.92
CA GLN A 250 0.99 -28.11 -3.06
C GLN A 250 1.66 -27.08 -3.96
N GLU A 251 2.79 -26.56 -3.51
CA GLU A 251 3.63 -25.72 -4.35
C GLU A 251 4.30 -26.57 -5.44
N ARG A 252 4.06 -26.21 -6.70
CA ARG A 252 4.63 -26.92 -7.85
C ARG A 252 5.85 -26.22 -8.42
N SER A 253 5.85 -24.90 -8.38
CA SER A 253 6.98 -24.10 -8.85
C SER A 253 6.97 -22.70 -8.27
N ARG A 254 8.12 -22.04 -8.39
CA ARG A 254 8.28 -20.59 -8.21
C ARG A 254 9.02 -20.00 -9.38
N ASN A 255 8.67 -18.77 -9.72
CA ASN A 255 9.41 -17.97 -10.67
C ASN A 255 9.47 -16.53 -10.18
N GLY A 256 10.63 -16.11 -9.68
CA GLY A 256 10.79 -14.80 -9.04
C GLY A 256 9.84 -14.62 -7.86
N ASP A 257 8.99 -13.61 -7.96
CA ASP A 257 7.99 -13.26 -6.94
C ASP A 257 6.67 -14.04 -7.10
N SER A 258 6.55 -14.95 -8.07
CA SER A 258 5.34 -15.73 -8.31
C SER A 258 5.43 -17.13 -7.72
N ILE A 259 4.40 -17.54 -6.97
CA ILE A 259 4.23 -18.89 -6.40
C ILE A 259 3.10 -19.60 -7.15
N PHE A 260 3.33 -20.82 -7.61
CA PHE A 260 2.34 -21.63 -8.31
C PHE A 260 1.91 -22.81 -7.44
N LEU A 261 0.64 -22.78 -7.05
CA LEU A 261 0.01 -23.70 -6.13
C LEU A 261 -1.01 -24.56 -6.87
N PHE A 262 -1.10 -25.84 -6.53
CA PHE A 262 -2.07 -26.77 -7.11
C PHE A 262 -2.86 -27.50 -6.04
N ASP A 263 -4.18 -27.51 -6.20
CA ASP A 263 -5.11 -28.34 -5.43
C ASP A 263 -5.58 -29.51 -6.29
N SER A 264 -5.13 -30.72 -5.96
CA SER A 264 -5.47 -31.94 -6.69
C SER A 264 -6.90 -32.42 -6.48
N SER A 265 -7.55 -32.02 -5.38
CA SER A 265 -8.93 -32.42 -5.08
C SER A 265 -9.94 -31.67 -5.96
N ARG A 266 -9.63 -30.42 -6.32
CA ARG A 266 -10.48 -29.56 -7.15
C ARG A 266 -9.95 -29.39 -8.58
N ASN A 267 -8.71 -29.84 -8.84
CA ASN A 267 -8.01 -29.66 -10.11
C ASN A 267 -7.89 -28.16 -10.50
N ILE A 268 -7.52 -27.36 -9.50
CA ILE A 268 -7.40 -25.90 -9.58
C ILE A 268 -5.95 -25.51 -9.34
N TRP A 269 -5.47 -24.61 -10.19
CA TRP A 269 -4.24 -23.86 -9.97
C TRP A 269 -4.55 -22.51 -9.34
N VAL A 270 -3.71 -22.10 -8.39
CA VAL A 270 -3.65 -20.75 -7.86
C VAL A 270 -2.25 -20.20 -8.08
N LYS A 271 -2.17 -18.97 -8.59
CA LYS A 271 -0.92 -18.23 -8.71
C LYS A 271 -0.97 -17.04 -7.77
N LEU A 272 0.04 -16.93 -6.91
CA LEU A 272 0.22 -15.81 -6.00
C LEU A 272 1.40 -14.98 -6.50
N ASP A 273 1.13 -13.78 -7.02
CA ASP A 273 2.17 -12.83 -7.37
C ASP A 273 2.47 -11.94 -6.15
N LYS A 274 3.60 -12.20 -5.49
CA LYS A 274 3.98 -11.51 -4.26
C LYS A 274 4.28 -10.04 -4.50
N SER A 275 3.82 -9.21 -3.58
CA SER A 275 4.31 -7.85 -3.45
C SER A 275 5.77 -7.87 -2.98
N LYS A 276 6.65 -7.13 -3.67
CA LYS A 276 8.07 -6.98 -3.28
C LYS A 276 8.26 -6.35 -1.90
N SER A 277 7.21 -5.75 -1.37
CA SER A 277 7.19 -5.08 -0.08
C SER A 277 6.51 -5.90 1.03
N GLY A 278 6.20 -7.18 0.81
CA GLY A 278 5.87 -8.11 1.91
C GLY A 278 4.42 -8.11 2.40
N GLY A 279 3.46 -7.67 1.60
CA GLY A 279 2.04 -8.00 1.82
C GLY A 279 1.31 -8.50 0.59
N PHE A 280 0.07 -8.04 0.37
CA PHE A 280 -0.92 -8.77 -0.42
C PHE A 280 -0.36 -9.27 -1.74
N ALA A 281 -0.47 -10.58 -1.94
CA ALA A 281 -0.24 -11.12 -3.26
C ALA A 281 -1.44 -10.76 -4.14
N THR A 282 -1.18 -10.55 -5.43
CA THR A 282 -2.27 -10.58 -6.40
C THR A 282 -2.54 -12.05 -6.72
N GLY A 283 -3.73 -12.50 -6.35
CA GLY A 283 -4.15 -13.88 -6.56
C GLY A 283 -4.79 -14.08 -7.93
N TYR A 284 -4.45 -15.19 -8.57
CA TYR A 284 -5.10 -15.66 -9.79
C TYR A 284 -5.44 -17.14 -9.68
N TRP A 285 -6.44 -17.58 -10.44
CA TRP A 285 -6.80 -18.99 -10.54
C TRP A 285 -6.99 -19.43 -11.99
N ALA A 286 -6.88 -20.74 -12.21
CA ALA A 286 -7.18 -21.39 -13.47
C ALA A 286 -7.48 -22.88 -13.24
N THR A 287 -8.27 -23.48 -14.13
CA THR A 287 -8.44 -24.94 -14.18
C THR A 287 -7.41 -25.55 -15.13
N ALA A 288 -6.81 -26.68 -14.75
CA ALA A 288 -5.96 -27.47 -15.65
C ALA A 288 -6.43 -28.92 -15.68
N VAL A 289 -5.77 -29.78 -16.45
CA VAL A 289 -6.06 -31.23 -16.49
C VAL A 289 -5.18 -32.01 -15.51
N SER A 290 -4.06 -31.42 -15.07
CA SER A 290 -3.10 -32.03 -14.15
C SER A 290 -2.22 -30.98 -13.46
N ASP A 291 -1.42 -31.47 -12.51
CA ASP A 291 -0.48 -30.70 -11.69
C ASP A 291 0.89 -30.43 -12.34
N ASN A 292 1.12 -30.96 -13.54
CA ASN A 292 2.38 -30.84 -14.27
C ASN A 292 2.30 -29.84 -15.43
N VAL A 293 1.12 -29.29 -15.71
CA VAL A 293 0.90 -28.32 -16.79
C VAL A 293 0.41 -27.02 -16.17
N VAL A 294 1.33 -26.06 -16.03
CA VAL A 294 1.00 -24.72 -15.54
C VAL A 294 0.12 -24.00 -16.58
N PRO A 295 -1.03 -23.43 -16.19
CA PRO A 295 -1.90 -22.70 -17.11
C PRO A 295 -1.23 -21.49 -17.77
N GLU A 296 -1.52 -21.26 -19.05
CA GLU A 296 -1.08 -20.07 -19.79
C GLU A 296 -2.00 -18.86 -19.57
N ALA A 297 -3.29 -19.11 -19.32
CA ALA A 297 -4.31 -18.09 -19.05
C ALA A 297 -4.77 -18.14 -17.59
N TRP A 298 -4.88 -16.96 -16.98
CA TRP A 298 -5.15 -16.79 -15.56
C TRP A 298 -6.31 -15.80 -15.33
N ILE A 299 -7.18 -16.11 -14.39
CA ILE A 299 -8.31 -15.25 -14.00
C ILE A 299 -7.97 -14.65 -12.63
N ALA A 300 -8.10 -13.32 -12.49
CA ALA A 300 -7.86 -12.66 -11.20
C ALA A 300 -8.88 -13.13 -10.14
N LEU A 301 -8.41 -13.38 -8.91
CA LEU A 301 -9.25 -13.71 -7.76
C LEU A 301 -9.95 -12.47 -7.17
N ASP A 302 -9.34 -11.29 -7.34
CA ASP A 302 -9.95 -9.98 -7.09
C ASP A 302 -10.09 -9.16 -8.39
N PRO A 303 -11.17 -9.37 -9.15
CA PRO A 303 -11.46 -8.56 -10.32
C PRO A 303 -12.03 -7.20 -9.87
N ARG A 304 -11.17 -6.17 -9.89
CA ARG A 304 -11.59 -4.76 -9.73
C ARG A 304 -12.70 -4.36 -10.71
N ASP A 305 -12.82 -5.08 -11.83
CA ASP A 305 -13.73 -4.81 -12.95
C ASP A 305 -15.08 -5.56 -12.87
N TRP A 306 -15.40 -6.23 -11.75
CA TRP A 306 -16.73 -6.86 -11.52
C TRP A 306 -17.68 -5.98 -10.69
N ARG A 307 -17.28 -4.74 -10.38
CA ARG A 307 -18.11 -3.73 -9.71
C ARG A 307 -18.93 -2.93 -10.70
#